data_AF-A0A1X9YJ22-F1
#
_entry.id   AF-A0A1X9YJ22-F1
#
_cell.length_a   1.000
_cell.length_b   1.000
_cell.length_c   1.000
_cell.angle_alpha   90.00
_cell.angle_beta   90.00
_cell.angle_gamma   90.00
#
_symmetry.space_group_name_H-M   'P 1'
#
loop_
_entity.id
_entity.type
_entity.pdbx_description
1 polymer ?
#
loop_
_entity_poly.entity_id
_entity_poly.type
_entity_poly.pdbx_seq_one_letter_code
_entity_poly.pdbx_strand_id
1 'polypeptide(L)'
;MFDLDSYAGATVADLFGDDRYFADPDAFWTAQEAAIEARRAAYIEDGWSDAVIVRASEHFHSWEYEKAAKRKGGRVYVDVRSTGEVTFHEGYLTRKEARRAASGDAPEGPKPQRPELTSTLQTYVDLHRHAAVRAALLTRPEVALRLMVAHAVVGSHLWTVRPEPQTTRNDEVRESVETARGEAVFDERRRAVLDLLGFSSEEPTVTGGNGDDYGVAGVFLRLIELPDPAVMEVIAVVIGETMAAGSAAVEAVGTEIGIDMADWWQADDALFGLIRDREVLGRLVADVAGQLVATANAGEKSKTLKRIIGDHLAGADGRAKVERWVPRWMQFPPSAYTARGGVGTVAAHAKHIAARDVQAAPDPDEQAQPFAEAA
;
A
#
# COMPACT_ATOMS: atom_id res chain seq x y z
N MET A 1 -24.27 43.71 29.40
CA MET A 1 -24.60 42.27 29.42
C MET A 1 -25.34 41.89 30.71
N PHE A 2 -25.09 42.59 31.82
CA PHE A 2 -25.91 42.49 33.04
C PHE A 2 -27.25 43.22 32.91
N ASP A 3 -28.20 42.83 33.76
CA ASP A 3 -29.50 43.46 33.90
C ASP A 3 -29.36 44.81 34.63
N LEU A 4 -29.81 45.89 33.98
CA LEU A 4 -29.72 47.25 34.51
C LEU A 4 -30.61 47.45 35.74
N ASP A 5 -31.71 46.70 35.87
CA ASP A 5 -32.62 46.81 37.02
C ASP A 5 -31.99 46.23 38.30
N SER A 6 -30.97 45.38 38.15
CA SER A 6 -30.20 44.78 39.24
C SER A 6 -28.87 45.50 39.55
N TYR A 7 -28.53 46.54 38.77
CA TYR A 7 -27.27 47.26 38.89
C TYR A 7 -27.32 48.30 40.01
N ALA A 8 -26.42 48.18 40.99
CA ALA A 8 -26.39 49.05 42.17
C ALA A 8 -25.69 50.42 41.95
N GLY A 9 -25.05 50.63 40.79
CA GLY A 9 -24.35 51.87 40.47
C GLY A 9 -25.25 52.94 39.84
N ALA A 10 -24.84 54.21 39.94
CA ALA A 10 -25.60 55.30 39.34
C ALA A 10 -25.43 55.35 37.81
N THR A 11 -26.55 55.53 37.08
CA THR A 11 -26.54 55.89 35.66
C THR A 11 -26.98 57.34 35.49
N VAL A 12 -26.23 58.13 34.72
CA VAL A 12 -26.56 59.51 34.36
C VAL A 12 -27.23 59.49 33.00
N ALA A 13 -28.43 60.06 32.91
CA ALA A 13 -29.09 60.31 31.64
C ALA A 13 -28.82 61.74 31.18
N ASP A 14 -28.83 61.97 29.87
CA ASP A 14 -28.92 63.33 29.35
C ASP A 14 -30.25 64.01 29.74
N LEU A 15 -30.39 65.32 29.44
CA LEU A 15 -31.58 66.12 29.78
C LEU A 15 -32.90 65.61 29.15
N PHE A 16 -32.81 64.68 28.19
CA PHE A 16 -33.95 64.15 27.43
C PHE A 16 -34.21 62.66 27.68
N GLY A 17 -33.29 61.97 28.36
CA GLY A 17 -33.44 60.58 28.80
C GLY A 17 -33.15 59.54 27.73
N ASP A 18 -32.67 59.95 26.55
CA ASP A 18 -32.51 59.07 25.39
C ASP A 18 -31.22 58.24 25.51
N ASP A 19 -30.10 58.85 25.93
CA ASP A 19 -28.84 58.15 26.21
C ASP A 19 -28.52 58.12 27.71
N ARG A 20 -28.18 56.93 28.22
CA ARG A 20 -27.76 56.69 29.61
C ARG A 20 -26.32 56.22 29.67
N TYR A 21 -25.53 56.87 30.51
CA TYR A 21 -24.12 56.55 30.76
C TYR A 21 -23.91 56.12 32.21
N PHE A 22 -22.94 55.27 32.47
CA PHE A 22 -22.58 54.87 33.84
C PHE A 22 -21.76 55.98 34.51
N ALA A 23 -22.15 56.38 35.72
CA ALA A 23 -21.50 57.46 36.46
C ALA A 23 -20.10 57.09 36.97
N ASP A 24 -19.89 55.78 37.21
CA ASP A 24 -18.65 55.22 37.72
C ASP A 24 -18.18 54.09 36.79
N PRO A 25 -17.11 54.32 36.02
CA PRO A 25 -16.52 53.30 35.15
C PRO A 25 -16.04 52.05 35.90
N ASP A 26 -15.50 52.19 37.11
CA ASP A 26 -14.97 51.06 37.89
C ASP A 26 -16.11 50.18 38.41
N ALA A 27 -17.21 50.80 38.84
CA ALA A 27 -18.43 50.09 39.21
C ALA A 27 -19.06 49.36 38.02
N PHE A 28 -19.05 49.98 36.82
CA PHE A 28 -19.51 49.35 35.59
C PHE A 28 -18.69 48.12 35.24
N TRP A 29 -17.35 48.24 35.25
CA TRP A 29 -16.45 47.13 34.94
C TRP A 29 -16.57 46.02 35.97
N THR A 30 -16.72 46.34 37.26
CA THR A 30 -16.97 45.34 38.30
C THR A 30 -18.24 44.51 38.02
N ALA A 31 -19.33 45.17 37.65
CA ALA A 31 -20.60 44.48 37.34
C ALA A 31 -20.52 43.69 36.02
N GLN A 32 -19.85 44.23 35.01
CA GLN A 32 -19.68 43.57 33.72
C GLN A 32 -18.78 42.34 33.84
N GLU A 33 -17.67 42.41 34.58
CA GLU A 33 -16.78 41.28 34.85
C GLU A 33 -17.50 40.18 35.64
N ALA A 34 -18.31 40.55 36.64
CA ALA A 34 -19.12 39.58 37.38
C ALA A 34 -20.14 38.85 36.47
N ALA A 35 -20.79 39.57 35.55
CA ALA A 35 -21.71 38.98 34.59
C ALA A 35 -21.01 38.10 33.54
N ILE A 36 -19.81 38.50 33.09
CA ILE A 36 -18.98 37.69 32.19
C ILE A 36 -18.57 36.39 32.88
N GLU A 37 -18.11 36.44 34.13
CA GLU A 37 -17.69 35.25 34.87
C GLU A 37 -18.89 34.33 35.16
N ALA A 38 -20.06 34.89 35.49
CA ALA A 38 -21.29 34.10 35.64
C ALA A 38 -21.65 33.36 34.34
N ARG A 39 -21.55 34.03 33.18
CA ARG A 39 -21.82 33.38 31.88
C ARG A 39 -20.73 32.37 31.51
N ARG A 40 -19.47 32.67 31.83
CA ARG A 40 -18.34 31.74 31.69
C ARG A 40 -18.63 30.45 32.46
N ALA A 41 -19.02 30.55 33.73
CA ALA A 41 -19.38 29.40 34.55
C ALA A 41 -20.54 28.60 33.96
N ALA A 42 -21.58 29.27 33.47
CA ALA A 42 -22.73 28.62 32.81
C ALA A 42 -22.32 27.82 31.56
N TYR A 43 -21.41 28.33 30.73
CA TYR A 43 -20.92 27.58 29.57
C TYR A 43 -20.12 26.33 29.97
N ILE A 44 -19.33 26.40 31.04
CA ILE A 44 -18.63 25.24 31.58
C ILE A 44 -19.64 24.20 32.12
N GLU A 45 -20.65 24.64 32.86
CA GLU A 45 -21.72 23.78 33.40
C GLU A 45 -22.53 23.11 32.28
N ASP A 46 -22.83 23.85 31.20
CA ASP A 46 -23.48 23.31 30.01
C ASP A 46 -22.63 22.22 29.33
N GLY A 47 -21.34 22.10 29.67
CA GLY A 47 -20.42 21.05 29.20
C GLY A 47 -19.47 21.50 28.09
N TRP A 48 -19.21 22.81 27.94
CA TRP A 48 -18.14 23.28 27.06
C TRP A 48 -16.78 23.01 27.69
N SER A 49 -15.78 22.71 26.85
CA SER A 49 -14.46 22.30 27.35
C SER A 49 -13.73 23.42 28.11
N ASP A 50 -13.94 24.67 27.68
CA ASP A 50 -13.43 25.88 28.33
C ASP A 50 -14.16 27.12 27.77
N ALA A 51 -14.13 28.22 28.50
CA ALA A 51 -14.64 29.53 28.11
C ALA A 51 -13.57 30.59 28.42
N VAL A 52 -12.91 31.10 27.38
CA VAL A 52 -11.73 31.97 27.47
C VAL A 52 -12.14 33.43 27.28
N ILE A 53 -11.77 34.28 28.23
CA ILE A 53 -11.99 35.73 28.13
C ILE A 53 -10.83 36.35 27.36
N VAL A 54 -11.11 36.90 26.19
CA VAL A 54 -10.17 37.72 25.43
C VAL A 54 -10.26 39.13 26.01
N ARG A 55 -9.14 39.60 26.59
CA ARG A 55 -9.08 40.89 27.28
C ARG A 55 -9.27 42.04 26.29
N ALA A 56 -9.72 43.19 26.77
CA ALA A 56 -9.96 44.38 25.94
C ALA A 56 -8.73 44.94 25.18
N SER A 57 -7.52 44.52 25.54
CA SER A 57 -6.28 44.81 24.81
C SER A 57 -6.04 43.91 23.59
N GLU A 58 -6.83 42.84 23.46
CA GLU A 58 -6.73 41.82 22.43
C GLU A 58 -8.08 41.69 21.73
N HIS A 59 -8.08 41.19 20.50
CA HIS A 59 -9.31 40.99 19.73
C HIS A 59 -9.40 39.55 19.27
N PHE A 60 -10.61 38.98 19.32
CA PHE A 60 -10.86 37.69 18.71
C PHE A 60 -10.84 37.82 17.17
N HIS A 61 -9.75 37.37 16.56
CA HIS A 61 -9.63 37.28 15.12
C HIS A 61 -10.05 35.90 14.62
N SER A 62 -11.26 35.78 14.06
CA SER A 62 -11.84 34.50 13.65
C SER A 62 -10.97 33.68 12.68
N TRP A 63 -10.07 34.31 11.93
CA TRP A 63 -9.13 33.63 11.03
C TRP A 63 -7.96 32.94 11.75
N GLU A 64 -7.70 33.19 13.03
CA GLU A 64 -6.67 32.49 13.81
C GLU A 64 -7.16 31.18 14.44
N TYR A 65 -8.47 30.93 14.33
CA TYR A 65 -9.17 29.81 14.93
C TYR A 65 -9.87 28.95 13.87
N GLU A 66 -10.21 27.73 14.25
CA GLU A 66 -10.99 26.80 13.44
C GLU A 66 -12.26 26.37 14.18
N LYS A 67 -13.35 26.18 13.44
CA LYS A 67 -14.63 25.74 14.01
C LYS A 67 -14.53 24.30 14.50
N ALA A 68 -14.85 24.09 15.77
CA ALA A 68 -14.88 22.79 16.42
C ALA A 68 -16.16 22.62 17.22
N ALA A 69 -16.87 21.51 16.98
CA ALA A 69 -18.05 21.18 17.77
C ALA A 69 -17.67 20.97 19.25
N LYS A 70 -18.61 21.23 20.17
CA LYS A 70 -18.48 21.02 21.62
C LYS A 70 -17.90 19.64 21.98
N ARG A 71 -18.43 18.57 21.35
CA ARG A 71 -17.95 17.18 21.51
C ARG A 71 -16.51 16.92 21.04
N LYS A 72 -15.94 17.82 20.24
CA LYS A 72 -14.56 17.74 19.71
C LYS A 72 -13.61 18.70 20.45
N GLY A 73 -13.96 19.13 21.66
CA GLY A 73 -13.14 20.02 22.47
C GLY A 73 -13.21 21.49 22.07
N GLY A 74 -14.23 21.91 21.31
CA GLY A 74 -14.45 23.34 21.04
C GLY A 74 -14.64 24.15 22.33
N ARG A 75 -14.13 25.39 22.32
CA ARG A 75 -14.22 26.36 23.42
C ARG A 75 -15.11 27.54 23.03
N VAL A 76 -15.53 28.31 24.02
CA VAL A 76 -16.20 29.61 23.83
C VAL A 76 -15.18 30.71 24.06
N TYR A 77 -15.04 31.65 23.13
CA TYR A 77 -14.22 32.85 23.33
C TYR A 77 -15.11 34.05 23.58
N VAL A 78 -14.86 34.74 24.69
CA VAL A 78 -15.61 35.92 25.11
C VAL A 78 -14.77 37.14 24.73
N ASP A 79 -15.11 37.78 23.62
CA ASP A 79 -14.44 39.00 23.12
C ASP A 79 -15.02 40.21 23.84
N VAL A 80 -14.24 40.80 24.75
CA VAL A 80 -14.64 41.97 25.54
C VAL A 80 -13.96 43.20 24.95
N ARG A 81 -14.73 44.12 24.39
CA ARG A 81 -14.18 45.38 23.84
C ARG A 81 -13.98 46.41 24.92
N SER A 82 -13.04 47.34 24.72
CA SER A 82 -12.81 48.49 25.62
C SER A 82 -14.03 49.41 25.76
N THR A 83 -14.99 49.32 24.84
CA THR A 83 -16.30 50.00 24.91
C THR A 83 -17.30 49.32 25.85
N GLY A 84 -16.97 48.16 26.43
CA GLY A 84 -17.86 47.36 27.27
C GLY A 84 -18.76 46.41 26.49
N GLU A 85 -18.69 46.38 25.15
CA GLU A 85 -19.40 45.40 24.32
C GLU A 85 -18.78 44.00 24.49
N VAL A 86 -19.62 42.97 24.61
CA VAL A 86 -19.18 41.58 24.83
C VAL A 86 -19.82 40.67 23.79
N THR A 87 -19.00 39.92 23.05
CA THR A 87 -19.45 38.94 22.05
C THR A 87 -18.98 37.53 22.41
N PHE A 88 -19.86 36.54 22.25
CA PHE A 88 -19.57 35.14 22.52
C PHE A 88 -19.36 34.37 21.21
N HIS A 89 -18.15 33.87 21.01
CA HIS A 89 -17.77 33.05 19.88
C HIS A 89 -17.70 31.59 20.30
N GLU A 90 -18.78 30.85 20.03
CA GLU A 90 -18.87 29.43 20.40
C GLU A 90 -18.25 28.49 19.36
N GLY A 91 -17.62 27.44 19.86
CA GLY A 91 -17.15 26.31 19.06
C GLY A 91 -15.91 26.62 18.24
N TYR A 92 -14.87 27.13 18.90
CA TYR A 92 -13.58 27.40 18.27
C TYR A 92 -12.43 26.70 19.00
N LEU A 93 -11.39 26.34 18.24
CA LEU A 93 -10.07 25.94 18.72
C LEU A 93 -9.02 26.78 18.03
N THR A 94 -7.87 27.02 18.66
CA THR A 94 -6.75 27.65 17.95
C THR A 94 -6.31 26.73 16.80
N ARG A 95 -5.83 27.28 15.68
CA ARG A 95 -5.33 26.47 14.55
C ARG A 95 -4.27 25.43 14.97
N LYS A 96 -3.44 25.76 15.96
CA LYS A 96 -2.42 24.85 16.50
C LYS A 96 -3.05 23.63 17.19
N GLU A 97 -4.11 23.85 17.98
CA GLU A 97 -4.84 22.79 18.69
C GLU A 97 -5.71 21.97 17.73
N ALA A 98 -6.39 22.61 16.78
CA ALA A 98 -7.16 21.92 15.75
C ALA A 98 -6.27 20.96 14.93
N ARG A 99 -5.05 21.40 14.59
CA ARG A 99 -4.04 20.56 13.94
C ARG A 99 -3.56 19.39 14.80
N ARG A 100 -3.42 19.58 16.12
CA ARG A 100 -3.06 18.49 17.06
C ARG A 100 -4.19 17.48 17.24
N ALA A 101 -5.43 17.96 17.37
CA ALA A 101 -6.62 17.11 17.47
C ALA A 101 -6.87 16.29 16.19
N ALA A 102 -6.61 16.87 15.01
CA ALA A 102 -6.64 16.15 13.73
C ALA A 102 -5.54 15.08 13.61
N SER A 103 -4.43 15.24 14.35
CA SER A 103 -3.32 14.30 14.40
C SER A 103 -3.46 13.23 15.50
N GLY A 104 -4.56 13.23 16.27
CA GLY A 104 -4.87 12.19 17.26
C GLY A 104 -4.33 12.40 18.67
N ASP A 105 -3.80 13.58 19.03
CA ASP A 105 -3.29 13.85 20.38
C ASP A 105 -4.42 14.33 21.32
N ALA A 106 -4.83 13.47 22.26
CA ALA A 106 -5.77 13.77 23.35
C ALA A 106 -5.08 14.51 24.52
N PRO A 107 -5.82 15.19 25.44
CA PRO A 107 -5.21 16.01 26.50
C PRO A 107 -4.46 15.18 27.55
N GLU A 108 -3.41 15.81 28.13
CA GLU A 108 -2.42 15.24 29.05
C GLU A 108 -3.01 14.28 30.10
N GLY A 109 -2.71 12.99 29.93
CA GLY A 109 -2.74 12.01 31.01
C GLY A 109 -1.65 12.29 32.06
N PRO A 110 -1.60 11.49 33.15
CA PRO A 110 -0.61 11.67 34.21
C PRO A 110 0.81 11.80 33.63
N LYS A 111 1.57 12.81 34.12
CA LYS A 111 2.93 13.10 33.63
C LYS A 111 3.72 11.78 33.50
N PRO A 112 4.25 11.45 32.30
CA PRO A 112 4.91 10.18 32.09
C PRO A 112 6.05 10.05 33.10
N GLN A 113 6.06 8.94 33.83
CA GLN A 113 7.19 8.60 34.68
C GLN A 113 8.45 8.61 33.82
N ARG A 114 9.49 9.26 34.33
CA ARG A 114 10.76 9.37 33.61
C ARG A 114 11.26 7.94 33.34
N PRO A 115 11.48 7.55 32.08
CA PRO A 115 11.89 6.19 31.74
C PRO A 115 13.22 5.87 32.41
N GLU A 116 13.38 4.61 32.82
CA GLU A 116 14.58 4.09 33.47
C GLU A 116 15.83 4.29 32.60
N LEU A 117 15.67 4.16 31.28
CA LEU A 117 16.70 4.46 30.28
C LEU A 117 16.39 5.79 29.59
N THR A 118 17.40 6.65 29.47
CA THR A 118 17.32 7.79 28.54
C THR A 118 17.23 7.27 27.10
N SER A 119 16.66 8.06 26.17
CA SER A 119 16.56 7.65 24.76
C SER A 119 17.92 7.26 24.16
N THR A 120 18.98 8.00 24.50
CA THR A 120 20.34 7.71 24.09
C THR A 120 20.84 6.37 24.66
N LEU A 121 20.58 6.10 25.94
CA LEU A 121 20.98 4.84 26.56
C LEU A 121 20.17 3.64 26.01
N GLN A 122 18.87 3.81 25.76
CA GLN A 122 18.03 2.82 25.08
C GLN A 122 18.59 2.49 23.70
N THR A 123 18.88 3.52 22.88
CA THR A 123 19.49 3.35 21.55
C THR A 123 20.84 2.64 21.63
N TYR A 124 21.68 3.01 22.60
CA TYR A 124 22.96 2.34 22.84
C TYR A 124 22.76 0.83 23.11
N VAL A 125 21.81 0.48 23.99
CA VAL A 125 21.48 -0.92 24.31
C VAL A 125 20.96 -1.66 23.07
N ASP A 126 20.01 -1.07 22.34
CA ASP A 126 19.41 -1.69 21.16
C ASP A 126 20.45 -1.98 20.09
N LEU A 127 21.36 -1.03 19.82
CA LEU A 127 22.43 -1.21 18.83
C LEU A 127 23.42 -2.31 19.23
N HIS A 128 23.80 -2.42 20.50
CA HIS A 128 24.70 -3.49 20.97
C HIS A 128 24.02 -4.86 20.92
N ARG A 129 22.74 -4.95 21.32
CA ARG A 129 21.96 -6.18 21.21
C ARG A 129 21.83 -6.63 19.76
N HIS A 130 21.51 -5.69 18.86
CA HIS A 130 21.45 -5.93 17.43
C HIS A 130 22.79 -6.43 16.87
N ALA A 131 23.93 -5.82 17.25
CA ALA A 131 25.25 -6.27 16.82
C ALA A 131 25.56 -7.71 17.28
N ALA A 132 25.23 -8.05 18.52
CA ALA A 132 25.40 -9.40 19.06
C ALA A 132 24.53 -10.43 18.33
N VAL A 133 23.24 -10.13 18.10
CA VAL A 133 22.32 -11.01 17.37
C VAL A 133 22.82 -11.24 15.94
N ARG A 134 23.23 -10.18 15.24
CA ARG A 134 23.79 -10.31 13.89
C ARG A 134 25.03 -11.19 13.83
N ALA A 135 25.93 -11.08 14.81
CA ALA A 135 27.13 -11.91 14.87
C ALA A 135 26.79 -13.38 15.14
N ALA A 136 25.88 -13.67 16.07
CA ALA A 136 25.45 -15.03 16.37
C ALA A 136 24.70 -15.69 15.21
N LEU A 137 23.92 -14.90 14.45
CA LEU A 137 23.14 -15.40 13.32
C LEU A 137 24.02 -15.96 12.18
N LEU A 138 25.28 -15.52 12.08
CA LEU A 138 26.25 -16.04 11.09
C LEU A 138 26.47 -17.55 11.20
N THR A 139 26.30 -18.13 12.40
CA THR A 139 26.46 -19.58 12.62
C THR A 139 25.12 -20.33 12.63
N ARG A 140 24.01 -19.65 12.26
CA ARG A 140 22.65 -20.18 12.27
C ARG A 140 21.88 -19.77 10.98
N PRO A 141 22.39 -20.10 9.78
CA PRO A 141 21.78 -19.70 8.51
C PRO A 141 20.34 -20.21 8.35
N GLU A 142 19.99 -21.35 8.94
CA GLU A 142 18.64 -21.91 8.95
C GLU A 142 17.63 -21.06 9.74
N VAL A 143 18.09 -20.35 10.77
CA VAL A 143 17.29 -19.36 11.52
C VAL A 143 17.17 -18.07 10.73
N ALA A 144 18.27 -17.64 10.08
CA ALA A 144 18.27 -16.47 9.22
C ALA A 144 17.28 -16.63 8.04
N LEU A 145 17.23 -17.82 7.43
CA LEU A 145 16.29 -18.14 6.36
C LEU A 145 14.83 -18.01 6.82
N ARG A 146 14.49 -18.49 8.03
CA ARG A 146 13.14 -18.36 8.58
C ARG A 146 12.76 -16.91 8.88
N LEU A 147 13.70 -16.11 9.41
CA LEU A 147 13.48 -14.67 9.61
C LEU A 147 13.33 -13.94 8.27
N MET A 148 14.08 -14.37 7.25
CA MET A 148 13.96 -13.86 5.89
C MET A 148 12.55 -14.09 5.35
N VAL A 149 12.01 -15.29 5.53
CA VAL A 149 10.62 -15.60 5.14
C VAL A 149 9.61 -14.75 5.90
N ALA A 150 9.76 -14.60 7.23
CA ALA A 150 8.85 -13.77 8.03
C ALA A 150 8.79 -12.31 7.53
N HIS A 151 9.94 -11.72 7.20
CA HIS A 151 10.00 -10.38 6.60
C HIS A 151 9.36 -10.33 5.20
N ALA A 152 9.50 -11.36 4.38
CA ALA A 152 8.89 -11.39 3.05
C ALA A 152 7.35 -11.50 3.11
N VAL A 153 6.83 -12.24 4.09
CA VAL A 153 5.39 -12.41 4.37
C VAL A 153 4.79 -11.10 4.90
N VAL A 154 5.32 -10.61 6.02
CA VAL A 154 4.68 -9.51 6.77
C VAL A 154 5.21 -8.14 6.38
N GLY A 155 6.41 -8.04 5.80
CA GLY A 155 7.15 -6.79 5.63
C GLY A 155 8.03 -6.46 6.84
N SER A 156 8.92 -5.48 6.71
CA SER A 156 9.65 -4.88 7.83
C SER A 156 10.02 -3.43 7.52
N HIS A 157 10.49 -2.71 8.53
CA HIS A 157 10.91 -1.31 8.42
C HIS A 157 11.94 -1.02 7.32
N LEU A 158 12.82 -1.99 7.00
CA LEU A 158 13.90 -1.83 6.01
C LEU A 158 13.78 -2.77 4.81
N TRP A 159 12.79 -3.65 4.80
CA TRP A 159 12.57 -4.58 3.71
C TRP A 159 11.09 -4.65 3.37
N THR A 160 10.77 -4.21 2.16
CA THR A 160 9.42 -4.20 1.62
C THR A 160 9.33 -5.22 0.49
N VAL A 161 8.33 -6.09 0.60
CA VAL A 161 7.94 -7.04 -0.44
C VAL A 161 6.48 -6.76 -0.75
N ARG A 162 6.12 -6.74 -2.04
CA ARG A 162 4.74 -6.49 -2.48
C ARG A 162 4.31 -7.64 -3.38
N PRO A 163 3.10 -8.17 -3.20
CA PRO A 163 2.51 -9.06 -4.17
C PRO A 163 2.50 -8.39 -5.56
N GLU A 164 2.80 -9.15 -6.60
CA GLU A 164 2.52 -8.75 -7.98
C GLU A 164 1.01 -8.56 -8.10
N PRO A 165 0.52 -7.35 -8.43
CA PRO A 165 -0.92 -7.08 -8.41
C PRO A 165 -1.75 -7.99 -9.33
N GLN A 166 -1.15 -8.56 -10.38
CA GLN A 166 -1.84 -9.34 -11.41
C GLN A 166 -3.10 -8.64 -11.95
N THR A 167 -3.04 -7.31 -12.10
CA THR A 167 -4.22 -6.51 -12.47
C THR A 167 -4.25 -6.12 -13.94
N THR A 168 -5.47 -6.04 -14.46
CA THR A 168 -5.78 -5.51 -15.79
C THR A 168 -7.11 -4.74 -15.74
N ARG A 169 -7.25 -3.73 -16.60
CA ARG A 169 -8.50 -2.97 -16.76
C ARG A 169 -9.53 -3.69 -17.64
N ASN A 170 -9.15 -4.81 -18.27
CA ASN A 170 -10.04 -5.60 -19.13
C ASN A 170 -10.59 -6.79 -18.36
N ASP A 171 -11.91 -6.83 -18.18
CA ASP A 171 -12.60 -7.86 -17.41
C ASP A 171 -12.43 -9.27 -18.02
N GLU A 172 -12.43 -9.41 -19.35
CA GLU A 172 -12.23 -10.70 -20.03
C GLU A 172 -10.85 -11.29 -19.75
N VAL A 173 -9.82 -10.43 -19.68
CA VAL A 173 -8.45 -10.87 -19.37
C VAL A 173 -8.33 -11.24 -17.90
N ARG A 174 -9.01 -10.49 -17.03
CA ARG A 174 -9.02 -10.79 -15.59
C ARG A 174 -9.68 -12.14 -15.32
N GLU A 175 -10.86 -12.39 -15.88
CA GLU A 175 -11.56 -13.67 -15.75
C GLU A 175 -10.76 -14.84 -16.34
N SER A 176 -10.14 -14.64 -17.51
CA SER A 176 -9.25 -15.62 -18.15
C SER A 176 -8.07 -16.01 -17.24
N VAL A 177 -7.43 -15.05 -16.58
CA VAL A 177 -6.32 -15.31 -15.65
C VAL A 177 -6.82 -15.94 -14.35
N GLU A 178 -7.90 -15.44 -13.76
CA GLU A 178 -8.50 -15.97 -12.51
C GLU A 178 -8.92 -17.44 -12.64
N THR A 179 -9.32 -17.87 -13.84
CA THR A 179 -9.74 -19.25 -14.12
C THR A 179 -8.64 -20.11 -14.75
N ALA A 180 -7.44 -19.55 -14.96
CA ALA A 180 -6.33 -20.27 -15.56
C ALA A 180 -5.84 -21.39 -14.64
N ARG A 181 -5.39 -22.51 -15.24
CA ARG A 181 -4.84 -23.66 -14.51
C ARG A 181 -3.69 -23.26 -13.59
N GLY A 182 -2.82 -22.36 -14.04
CA GLY A 182 -1.70 -21.86 -13.23
C GLY A 182 -2.15 -21.21 -11.92
N GLU A 183 -3.15 -20.32 -11.98
CA GLU A 183 -3.67 -19.67 -10.78
C GLU A 183 -4.43 -20.66 -9.89
N ALA A 184 -5.23 -21.57 -10.45
CA ALA A 184 -5.94 -22.58 -9.66
C ALA A 184 -4.98 -23.49 -8.87
N VAL A 185 -3.91 -23.98 -9.50
CA VAL A 185 -2.89 -24.82 -8.85
C VAL A 185 -2.10 -24.02 -7.81
N PHE A 186 -1.80 -22.76 -8.11
CA PHE A 186 -1.07 -21.89 -7.18
C PHE A 186 -1.93 -21.53 -5.96
N ASP A 187 -3.20 -21.18 -6.15
CA ASP A 187 -4.14 -20.86 -5.06
C ASP A 187 -4.36 -22.06 -4.13
N GLU A 188 -4.47 -23.29 -4.65
CA GLU A 188 -4.54 -24.50 -3.81
C GLU A 188 -3.35 -24.56 -2.84
N ARG A 189 -2.13 -24.34 -3.34
CA ARG A 189 -0.93 -24.36 -2.50
C ARG A 189 -0.83 -23.13 -1.61
N ARG A 190 -1.27 -21.96 -2.07
CA ARG A 190 -1.34 -20.71 -1.30
C ARG A 190 -2.25 -20.89 -0.08
N ARG A 191 -3.43 -21.48 -0.25
CA ARG A 191 -4.38 -21.78 0.83
C ARG A 191 -3.78 -22.72 1.86
N ALA A 192 -3.12 -23.79 1.41
CA ALA A 192 -2.41 -24.71 2.32
C ALA A 192 -1.31 -23.99 3.13
N VAL A 193 -0.58 -23.05 2.52
CA VAL A 193 0.45 -22.25 3.20
C VAL A 193 -0.15 -21.24 4.19
N LEU A 194 -1.27 -20.59 3.85
CA LEU A 194 -1.99 -19.70 4.77
C LEU A 194 -2.43 -20.44 6.02
N ASP A 195 -3.03 -21.63 5.86
CA ASP A 195 -3.44 -22.49 6.97
C ASP A 195 -2.23 -22.94 7.81
N LEU A 196 -1.13 -23.33 7.16
CA LEU A 196 0.11 -23.76 7.83
C LEU A 196 0.69 -22.65 8.73
N LEU A 197 0.61 -21.40 8.27
CA LEU A 197 1.09 -20.22 8.98
C LEU A 197 0.05 -19.67 9.98
N GLY A 198 -1.18 -20.19 9.99
CA GLY A 198 -2.24 -19.80 10.91
C GLY A 198 -2.95 -18.49 10.55
N PHE A 199 -2.95 -18.13 9.26
CA PHE A 199 -3.71 -16.98 8.76
C PHE A 199 -5.22 -17.27 8.73
N SER A 200 -6.03 -16.22 8.61
CA SER A 200 -7.47 -16.35 8.43
C SER A 200 -7.78 -16.98 7.07
N SER A 201 -8.88 -17.75 6.99
CA SER A 201 -9.41 -18.27 5.71
C SER A 201 -9.75 -17.17 4.71
N GLU A 202 -10.03 -15.96 5.19
CA GLU A 202 -10.37 -14.79 4.37
C GLU A 202 -9.13 -14.06 3.84
N GLU A 203 -7.93 -14.40 4.31
CA GLU A 203 -6.71 -13.76 3.81
C GLU A 203 -6.46 -14.17 2.35
N PRO A 204 -6.30 -13.24 1.41
CA PRO A 204 -6.14 -13.57 -0.01
C PRO A 204 -4.72 -13.98 -0.39
N THR A 205 -3.71 -13.45 0.30
CA THR A 205 -2.29 -13.64 -0.05
C THR A 205 -1.45 -13.92 1.18
N VAL A 206 -0.36 -14.67 1.01
CA VAL A 206 0.61 -14.92 2.08
C VAL A 206 1.46 -13.68 2.36
N THR A 207 1.77 -12.91 1.31
CA THR A 207 2.63 -11.71 1.36
C THR A 207 1.81 -10.43 1.27
N GLY A 208 2.40 -9.30 1.68
CA GLY A 208 1.82 -7.96 1.51
C GLY A 208 1.35 -7.28 2.80
N GLY A 209 1.77 -7.75 3.97
CA GLY A 209 1.52 -7.10 5.25
C GLY A 209 2.21 -5.72 5.41
N ASN A 210 1.86 -5.01 6.48
CA ASN A 210 2.37 -3.66 6.77
C ASN A 210 3.66 -3.63 7.61
N GLY A 211 4.23 -4.79 7.95
CA GLY A 211 5.48 -4.92 8.68
C GLY A 211 5.39 -4.54 10.16
N ASP A 212 4.22 -4.72 10.80
CA ASP A 212 4.11 -4.47 12.24
C ASP A 212 4.97 -5.45 13.06
N ASP A 213 5.47 -4.96 14.20
CA ASP A 213 6.44 -5.70 15.02
C ASP A 213 5.87 -7.03 15.56
N TYR A 214 4.55 -7.12 15.73
CA TYR A 214 3.89 -8.31 16.25
C TYR A 214 3.73 -9.39 15.17
N GLY A 215 3.45 -9.00 13.93
CA GLY A 215 3.23 -9.91 12.80
C GLY A 215 4.52 -10.60 12.39
N VAL A 216 5.63 -9.87 12.25
CA VAL A 216 6.93 -10.47 11.90
C VAL A 216 7.36 -11.48 12.97
N ALA A 217 7.27 -11.08 14.24
CA ALA A 217 7.61 -11.96 15.36
C ALA A 217 6.71 -13.21 15.40
N GLY A 218 5.41 -13.06 15.19
CA GLY A 218 4.44 -14.17 15.18
C GLY A 218 4.73 -15.18 14.07
N VAL A 219 4.90 -14.72 12.84
CA VAL A 219 5.23 -15.59 11.69
C VAL A 219 6.59 -16.25 11.89
N PHE A 220 7.59 -15.52 12.39
CA PHE A 220 8.91 -16.10 12.66
C PHE A 220 8.85 -17.24 13.69
N LEU A 221 8.15 -17.04 14.81
CA LEU A 221 7.97 -18.07 15.83
C LEU A 221 7.27 -19.30 15.25
N ARG A 222 6.25 -19.10 14.40
CA ARG A 222 5.57 -20.20 13.72
C ARG A 222 6.52 -20.98 12.80
N LEU A 223 7.32 -20.27 11.99
CA LEU A 223 8.28 -20.88 11.05
C LEU A 223 9.39 -21.67 11.75
N ILE A 224 9.79 -21.27 12.96
CA ILE A 224 10.81 -21.98 13.75
C ILE A 224 10.36 -23.39 14.14
N GLU A 225 9.05 -23.61 14.32
CA GLU A 225 8.49 -24.92 14.65
C GLU A 225 8.32 -25.82 13.43
N LEU A 226 8.38 -25.26 12.21
CA LEU A 226 8.17 -26.02 10.98
C LEU A 226 9.44 -26.76 10.53
N PRO A 227 9.30 -27.99 10.00
CA PRO A 227 10.41 -28.70 9.39
C PRO A 227 10.84 -27.98 8.10
N ASP A 228 12.13 -28.09 7.74
CA ASP A 228 12.69 -27.38 6.57
C ASP A 228 11.89 -27.60 5.26
N PRO A 229 11.42 -28.82 4.92
CA PRO A 229 10.59 -29.01 3.73
C PRO A 229 9.33 -28.13 3.71
N ALA A 230 8.67 -27.93 4.86
CA ALA A 230 7.49 -27.07 4.94
C ALA A 230 7.87 -25.59 4.76
N VAL A 231 9.02 -25.15 5.29
CA VAL A 231 9.54 -23.80 5.06
C VAL A 231 9.87 -23.57 3.58
N MET A 232 10.37 -24.59 2.88
CA MET A 232 10.61 -24.51 1.43
C MET A 232 9.31 -24.33 0.64
N GLU A 233 8.20 -24.95 1.05
CA GLU A 233 6.89 -24.71 0.44
C GLU A 233 6.42 -23.27 0.64
N VAL A 234 6.60 -22.72 1.85
CA VAL A 234 6.29 -21.30 2.13
C VAL A 234 7.13 -20.37 1.25
N ILE A 235 8.43 -20.63 1.12
CA ILE A 235 9.33 -19.85 0.26
C ILE A 235 8.85 -19.86 -1.19
N ALA A 236 8.45 -21.01 -1.72
CA ALA A 236 7.97 -21.12 -3.09
C ALA A 236 6.72 -20.27 -3.34
N VAL A 237 5.76 -20.26 -2.41
CA VAL A 237 4.57 -19.41 -2.50
C VAL A 237 4.95 -17.93 -2.39
N VAL A 238 5.77 -17.54 -1.40
CA VAL A 238 6.23 -16.15 -1.24
C VAL A 238 6.90 -15.62 -2.51
N ILE A 239 7.78 -16.40 -3.15
CA ILE A 239 8.41 -15.99 -4.41
C ILE A 239 7.40 -15.94 -5.54
N GLY A 240 6.49 -16.92 -5.64
CA GLY A 240 5.43 -16.93 -6.65
C GLY A 240 4.51 -15.72 -6.58
N GLU A 241 4.14 -15.28 -5.38
CA GLU A 241 3.30 -14.10 -5.17
C GLU A 241 3.98 -12.78 -5.53
N THR A 242 5.31 -12.72 -5.42
CA THR A 242 6.07 -11.45 -5.43
C THR A 242 6.91 -11.27 -6.69
N MET A 243 6.98 -12.29 -7.53
CA MET A 243 7.67 -12.23 -8.81
C MET A 243 6.90 -11.37 -9.80
N ALA A 244 7.53 -10.28 -10.24
CA ALA A 244 6.91 -9.33 -11.16
C ALA A 244 6.58 -9.98 -12.52
N ALA A 245 5.34 -9.82 -12.98
CA ALA A 245 4.87 -10.36 -14.23
C ALA A 245 5.65 -9.78 -15.43
N GLY A 246 6.01 -10.64 -16.40
CA GLY A 246 6.77 -10.23 -17.59
C GLY A 246 8.21 -9.78 -17.31
N SER A 247 8.75 -10.08 -16.14
CA SER A 247 10.13 -9.78 -15.78
C SER A 247 11.11 -10.84 -16.31
N ALA A 248 12.40 -10.49 -16.35
CA ALA A 248 13.46 -11.44 -16.70
C ALA A 248 13.57 -12.61 -15.70
N ALA A 249 13.10 -12.43 -14.46
CA ALA A 249 13.09 -13.49 -13.46
C ALA A 249 12.10 -14.60 -13.85
N VAL A 250 10.92 -14.25 -14.37
CA VAL A 250 9.94 -15.22 -14.89
C VAL A 250 10.56 -16.05 -16.03
N GLU A 251 11.27 -15.39 -16.94
CA GLU A 251 11.94 -16.05 -18.07
C GLU A 251 13.08 -16.97 -17.61
N ALA A 252 13.86 -16.54 -16.62
CA ALA A 252 14.93 -17.34 -16.04
C ALA A 252 14.38 -18.61 -15.37
N VAL A 253 13.41 -18.45 -14.47
CA VAL A 253 12.79 -19.56 -13.73
C VAL A 253 12.06 -20.50 -14.68
N GLY A 254 11.27 -19.98 -15.61
CA GLY A 254 10.54 -20.79 -16.58
C GLY A 254 11.45 -21.61 -17.49
N THR A 255 12.58 -21.03 -17.91
CA THR A 255 13.60 -21.74 -18.69
C THR A 255 14.31 -22.82 -17.86
N GLU A 256 14.70 -22.51 -16.62
CA GLU A 256 15.42 -23.44 -15.74
C GLU A 256 14.56 -24.64 -15.33
N ILE A 257 13.28 -24.41 -14.99
CA ILE A 257 12.32 -25.47 -14.68
C ILE A 257 12.00 -26.30 -15.93
N GLY A 258 12.12 -25.71 -17.12
CA GLY A 258 11.76 -26.35 -18.38
C GLY A 258 10.24 -26.38 -18.58
N ILE A 259 9.55 -25.26 -18.35
CA ILE A 259 8.09 -25.16 -18.48
C ILE A 259 7.67 -25.40 -19.94
N ASP A 260 6.84 -26.42 -20.16
CA ASP A 260 6.03 -26.54 -21.37
C ASP A 260 4.66 -25.87 -21.14
N MET A 261 4.45 -24.71 -21.77
CA MET A 261 3.20 -23.96 -21.60
C MET A 261 1.95 -24.70 -22.08
N ALA A 262 2.07 -25.74 -22.92
CA ALA A 262 0.93 -26.55 -23.29
C ALA A 262 0.32 -27.34 -22.11
N ASP A 263 1.07 -27.51 -21.01
CA ASP A 263 0.53 -28.09 -19.78
C ASP A 263 -0.23 -27.07 -18.94
N TRP A 264 0.06 -25.77 -19.10
CA TRP A 264 -0.45 -24.71 -18.22
C TRP A 264 -1.48 -23.80 -18.87
N TRP A 265 -1.55 -23.79 -20.19
CA TRP A 265 -2.39 -22.88 -20.95
C TRP A 265 -2.99 -23.55 -22.18
N GLN A 266 -4.21 -23.12 -22.52
CA GLN A 266 -4.89 -23.44 -23.78
C GLN A 266 -5.59 -22.19 -24.30
N ALA A 267 -5.85 -22.13 -25.61
CA ALA A 267 -6.54 -21.00 -26.21
C ALA A 267 -7.97 -20.86 -25.70
N ASP A 268 -8.34 -19.63 -25.35
CA ASP A 268 -9.67 -19.24 -24.92
C ASP A 268 -10.22 -18.10 -25.78
N ASP A 269 -11.48 -17.74 -25.53
CA ASP A 269 -12.15 -16.67 -26.25
C ASP A 269 -11.51 -15.30 -26.00
N ALA A 270 -10.95 -15.08 -24.80
CA ALA A 270 -10.25 -13.85 -24.43
C ALA A 270 -9.03 -13.62 -25.35
N LEU A 271 -8.20 -14.65 -25.58
CA LEU A 271 -7.09 -14.55 -26.54
C LEU A 271 -7.60 -14.13 -27.92
N PHE A 272 -8.62 -14.82 -28.44
CA PHE A 272 -9.12 -14.51 -29.77
C PHE A 272 -9.74 -13.13 -29.85
N GLY A 273 -10.44 -12.65 -28.82
CA GLY A 273 -10.97 -11.29 -28.73
C GLY A 273 -9.90 -10.21 -28.90
N LEU A 274 -8.73 -10.42 -28.31
CA LEU A 274 -7.64 -9.44 -28.25
C LEU A 274 -6.81 -9.35 -29.54
N ILE A 275 -6.72 -10.42 -30.33
CA ILE A 275 -5.88 -10.40 -31.53
C ILE A 275 -6.55 -9.58 -32.64
N ARG A 276 -5.96 -8.43 -32.97
CA ARG A 276 -6.45 -7.52 -34.03
C ARG A 276 -5.57 -7.53 -35.29
N ASP A 277 -4.29 -7.84 -35.13
CA ASP A 277 -3.32 -7.86 -36.23
C ASP A 277 -3.58 -9.06 -37.16
N ARG A 278 -3.87 -8.75 -38.42
CA ARG A 278 -4.23 -9.75 -39.43
C ARG A 278 -3.02 -10.56 -39.92
N GLU A 279 -1.83 -9.97 -39.95
CA GLU A 279 -0.62 -10.72 -40.29
C GLU A 279 -0.35 -11.77 -39.22
N VAL A 280 -0.46 -11.37 -37.96
CA VAL A 280 -0.33 -12.28 -36.82
C VAL A 280 -1.37 -13.38 -36.87
N LEU A 281 -2.65 -13.08 -37.14
CA LEU A 281 -3.69 -14.10 -37.33
C LEU A 281 -3.34 -15.09 -38.44
N GLY A 282 -2.81 -14.62 -39.58
CA GLY A 282 -2.36 -15.48 -40.65
C GLY A 282 -1.24 -16.44 -40.22
N ARG A 283 -0.30 -15.96 -39.40
CA ARG A 283 0.76 -16.80 -38.82
C ARG A 283 0.22 -17.82 -37.81
N LEU A 284 -0.76 -17.44 -37.00
CA LEU A 284 -1.42 -18.36 -36.06
C LEU A 284 -2.22 -19.44 -36.80
N VAL A 285 -2.91 -19.08 -37.90
CA VAL A 285 -3.53 -20.08 -38.78
C VAL A 285 -2.47 -21.03 -39.35
N ALA A 286 -1.29 -20.53 -39.71
CA ALA A 286 -0.22 -21.39 -40.22
C ALA A 286 0.31 -22.36 -39.15
N ASP A 287 0.46 -21.91 -37.91
CA ASP A 287 0.91 -22.75 -36.80
C ASP A 287 -0.13 -23.82 -36.43
N VAL A 288 -1.43 -23.52 -36.51
CA VAL A 288 -2.51 -24.45 -36.11
C VAL A 288 -3.02 -25.32 -37.26
N ALA A 289 -3.30 -24.72 -38.41
CA ALA A 289 -3.95 -25.38 -39.55
C ALA A 289 -2.97 -25.67 -40.71
N GLY A 290 -1.71 -25.26 -40.58
CA GLY A 290 -0.67 -25.45 -41.59
C GLY A 290 -0.60 -24.32 -42.65
N GLN A 291 0.57 -24.22 -43.28
CA GLN A 291 0.91 -23.13 -44.20
C GLN A 291 -0.01 -23.04 -45.43
N LEU A 292 -0.50 -24.18 -45.92
CA LEU A 292 -1.39 -24.23 -47.08
C LEU A 292 -2.75 -23.60 -46.77
N VAL A 293 -3.33 -23.93 -45.61
CA VAL A 293 -4.60 -23.34 -45.15
C VAL A 293 -4.44 -21.84 -44.90
N ALA A 294 -3.34 -21.42 -44.26
CA ALA A 294 -3.07 -20.01 -44.04
C ALA A 294 -2.96 -19.22 -45.35
N THR A 295 -2.28 -19.76 -46.36
CA THR A 295 -2.11 -19.11 -47.66
C THR A 295 -3.43 -19.01 -48.42
N ALA A 296 -4.22 -20.09 -48.44
CA ALA A 296 -5.53 -20.12 -49.09
C ALA A 296 -6.51 -19.11 -48.48
N ASN A 297 -6.38 -18.83 -47.19
CA ASN A 297 -7.25 -17.90 -46.45
C ASN A 297 -6.61 -16.53 -46.20
N ALA A 298 -5.47 -16.20 -46.82
CA ALA A 298 -4.79 -14.92 -46.57
C ALA A 298 -5.69 -13.69 -46.86
N GLY A 299 -6.62 -13.84 -47.81
CA GLY A 299 -7.62 -12.83 -48.20
C GLY A 299 -8.84 -12.71 -47.27
N GLU A 300 -9.03 -13.63 -46.33
CA GLU A 300 -10.21 -13.69 -45.47
C GLU A 300 -10.25 -12.66 -44.34
N LYS A 301 -11.46 -12.36 -43.85
CA LYS A 301 -11.66 -11.44 -42.72
C LYS A 301 -11.11 -12.04 -41.42
N SER A 302 -10.67 -11.20 -40.48
CA SER A 302 -10.12 -11.65 -39.18
C SER A 302 -11.07 -12.58 -38.41
N LYS A 303 -12.38 -12.37 -38.50
CA LYS A 303 -13.39 -13.27 -37.89
C LYS A 303 -13.32 -14.68 -38.48
N THR A 304 -13.14 -14.81 -39.80
CA THR A 304 -12.97 -16.10 -40.48
C THR A 304 -11.68 -16.77 -40.01
N LEU A 305 -10.57 -16.03 -39.93
CA LEU A 305 -9.28 -16.57 -39.48
C LEU A 305 -9.33 -17.09 -38.03
N LYS A 306 -9.94 -16.32 -37.11
CA LYS A 306 -10.15 -16.75 -35.71
C LYS A 306 -11.00 -18.01 -35.62
N ARG A 307 -12.07 -18.10 -36.42
CA ARG A 307 -12.90 -19.30 -36.50
C ARG A 307 -12.10 -20.50 -36.99
N ILE A 308 -11.30 -20.36 -38.04
CA ILE A 308 -10.44 -21.45 -38.53
C ILE A 308 -9.54 -21.99 -37.40
N ILE A 309 -8.92 -21.11 -36.62
CA ILE A 309 -8.08 -21.51 -35.49
C ILE A 309 -8.92 -22.27 -34.45
N GLY A 310 -10.02 -21.66 -33.98
CA GLY A 310 -10.90 -22.27 -32.99
C GLY A 310 -11.43 -23.64 -33.41
N ASP A 311 -11.86 -23.79 -34.67
CA ASP A 311 -12.39 -25.04 -35.19
C ASP A 311 -11.33 -26.16 -35.21
N HIS A 312 -10.07 -25.85 -35.51
CA HIS A 312 -8.97 -26.84 -35.46
C HIS A 312 -8.62 -27.23 -34.02
N LEU A 313 -8.61 -26.27 -33.10
CA LEU A 313 -8.35 -26.55 -31.68
C LEU A 313 -9.50 -27.33 -31.01
N ALA A 314 -10.73 -27.14 -31.49
CA ALA A 314 -11.90 -27.89 -31.03
C ALA A 314 -12.06 -29.26 -31.72
N GLY A 315 -11.40 -29.49 -32.86
CA GLY A 315 -11.67 -30.67 -33.70
C GLY A 315 -13.04 -30.63 -34.37
N ALA A 316 -13.55 -29.43 -34.66
CA ALA A 316 -14.87 -29.22 -35.24
C ALA A 316 -14.90 -29.45 -36.76
N ASP A 317 -16.10 -29.68 -37.30
CA ASP A 317 -16.40 -29.98 -38.72
C ASP A 317 -15.55 -31.11 -39.33
N GLY A 318 -15.28 -32.17 -38.55
CA GLY A 318 -14.56 -33.35 -39.03
C GLY A 318 -13.04 -33.17 -39.15
N ARG A 319 -12.49 -32.09 -38.59
CA ARG A 319 -11.03 -31.86 -38.51
C ARG A 319 -10.41 -32.67 -37.38
N ALA A 320 -9.17 -33.10 -37.57
CA ALA A 320 -8.38 -33.63 -36.46
C ALA A 320 -8.12 -32.51 -35.45
N LYS A 321 -8.38 -32.78 -34.18
CA LYS A 321 -8.15 -31.82 -33.10
C LYS A 321 -6.66 -31.55 -32.97
N VAL A 322 -6.28 -30.27 -33.00
CA VAL A 322 -4.92 -29.83 -32.73
C VAL A 322 -4.76 -29.68 -31.23
N GLU A 323 -3.92 -30.51 -30.63
CA GLU A 323 -3.65 -30.49 -29.20
C GLU A 323 -2.31 -29.82 -28.88
N ARG A 324 -2.15 -29.37 -27.63
CA ARG A 324 -0.91 -28.80 -27.10
C ARG A 324 -0.36 -27.59 -27.88
N TRP A 325 -1.20 -26.90 -28.64
CA TRP A 325 -0.78 -25.70 -29.34
C TRP A 325 -0.72 -24.51 -28.38
N VAL A 326 0.41 -23.80 -28.40
CA VAL A 326 0.61 -22.53 -27.72
C VAL A 326 1.26 -21.51 -28.65
N PRO A 327 0.83 -20.23 -28.66
CA PRO A 327 1.49 -19.21 -29.44
C PRO A 327 2.97 -19.04 -29.08
N ARG A 328 3.81 -18.72 -30.08
CA ARG A 328 5.27 -18.56 -29.92
C ARG A 328 5.72 -17.62 -28.81
N TRP A 329 4.97 -16.56 -28.53
CA TRP A 329 5.31 -15.60 -27.45
C TRP A 329 4.95 -16.10 -26.05
N MET A 330 4.20 -17.20 -25.93
CA MET A 330 3.90 -17.86 -24.66
C MET A 330 4.94 -18.95 -24.33
N GLN A 331 5.71 -19.44 -25.29
CA GLN A 331 6.68 -20.52 -25.05
C GLN A 331 7.86 -20.06 -24.20
N PHE A 332 8.56 -21.02 -23.57
CA PHE A 332 9.89 -20.82 -22.98
C PHE A 332 10.91 -21.65 -23.79
N PRO A 333 11.85 -21.03 -24.53
CA PRO A 333 12.02 -19.59 -24.72
C PRO A 333 10.97 -18.99 -25.68
N PRO A 334 10.57 -17.72 -25.48
CA PRO A 334 9.58 -17.07 -26.33
C PRO A 334 10.18 -16.62 -27.66
N SER A 335 9.35 -16.58 -28.72
CA SER A 335 9.72 -15.95 -30.00
C SER A 335 8.58 -15.13 -30.61
N ALA A 336 8.95 -14.14 -31.44
CA ALA A 336 8.00 -13.28 -32.13
C ALA A 336 7.55 -13.89 -33.47
N TYR A 337 6.32 -13.59 -33.89
CA TYR A 337 5.82 -13.96 -35.23
C TYR A 337 6.25 -13.01 -36.35
N THR A 338 6.68 -11.80 -36.00
CA THR A 338 7.08 -10.77 -36.96
C THR A 338 8.38 -10.11 -36.52
N ALA A 339 9.11 -9.53 -37.48
CA ALA A 339 10.35 -8.81 -37.22
C ALA A 339 10.13 -7.41 -36.58
N ARG A 340 8.88 -6.99 -36.33
CA ARG A 340 8.57 -5.66 -35.80
C ARG A 340 9.01 -5.46 -34.34
N GLY A 341 9.26 -6.53 -33.61
CA GLY A 341 9.54 -6.47 -32.17
C GLY A 341 8.30 -6.11 -31.35
N GLY A 342 8.51 -5.54 -30.15
CA GLY A 342 7.43 -5.14 -29.24
C GLY A 342 6.80 -6.28 -28.45
N VAL A 343 7.44 -7.47 -28.43
CA VAL A 343 6.98 -8.61 -27.63
C VAL A 343 7.72 -8.61 -26.29
N GLY A 344 6.99 -8.31 -25.21
CA GLY A 344 7.57 -8.14 -23.87
C GLY A 344 8.31 -9.38 -23.35
N THR A 345 7.76 -10.58 -23.55
CA THR A 345 8.38 -11.85 -23.14
C THR A 345 9.71 -12.09 -23.85
N VAL A 346 9.79 -11.83 -25.15
CA VAL A 346 11.06 -11.89 -25.91
C VAL A 346 12.08 -10.88 -25.38
N ALA A 347 11.66 -9.66 -25.04
CA ALA A 347 12.55 -8.66 -24.44
C ALA A 347 13.02 -9.04 -23.03
N ALA A 348 12.17 -9.65 -22.22
CA ALA A 348 12.53 -10.18 -20.91
C ALA A 348 13.49 -11.37 -21.02
N HIS A 349 13.26 -12.26 -21.99
CA HIS A 349 14.13 -13.40 -22.26
C HIS A 349 15.52 -12.94 -22.71
N ALA A 350 15.60 -11.91 -23.55
CA ALA A 350 16.87 -11.32 -23.96
C ALA A 350 17.69 -10.79 -22.75
N LYS A 351 17.03 -10.24 -21.72
CA LYS A 351 17.70 -9.82 -20.48
C LYS A 351 18.22 -11.02 -19.68
N HIS A 352 17.46 -12.10 -19.62
CA HIS A 352 17.89 -13.35 -18.98
C HIS A 352 19.14 -13.93 -19.68
N ILE A 353 19.13 -14.02 -21.01
CA ILE A 353 20.30 -14.46 -21.78
C ILE A 353 21.50 -13.55 -21.54
N ALA A 354 21.32 -12.22 -21.60
CA ALA A 354 22.40 -11.28 -21.33
C ALA A 354 22.99 -11.47 -19.91
N ALA A 355 22.16 -11.73 -18.89
CA ALA A 355 22.65 -12.00 -17.54
C ALA A 355 23.46 -13.31 -17.46
N ARG A 356 23.04 -14.35 -18.19
CA ARG A 356 23.78 -15.62 -18.29
C ARG A 356 25.14 -15.42 -18.97
N ASP A 357 25.17 -14.64 -20.04
CA ASP A 357 26.41 -14.35 -20.78
C ASP A 357 27.42 -13.58 -19.91
N VAL A 358 26.95 -12.65 -19.08
CA VAL A 358 27.78 -11.94 -18.09
C VAL A 358 28.38 -12.92 -17.08
N GLN A 359 27.60 -13.90 -16.61
CA GLN A 359 28.07 -14.91 -15.67
C GLN A 359 29.03 -15.92 -16.32
N ALA A 360 28.88 -16.19 -17.62
CA ALA A 360 29.74 -17.10 -18.38
C ALA A 360 31.05 -16.44 -18.87
N ALA A 361 31.17 -15.11 -18.78
CA ALA A 361 32.39 -14.42 -19.14
C ALA A 361 33.52 -14.80 -18.15
N PRO A 362 34.71 -15.18 -18.63
CA PRO A 362 35.85 -15.48 -17.76
C PRO A 362 36.22 -14.27 -16.92
N ASP A 363 36.70 -14.52 -15.70
CA ASP A 363 37.16 -13.47 -14.79
C ASP A 363 38.29 -12.67 -15.47
N PRO A 364 38.19 -11.33 -15.59
CA PRO A 364 39.28 -10.53 -16.14
C PRO A 364 40.62 -10.73 -15.40
N ASP A 365 40.60 -11.16 -14.13
CA ASP A 365 41.81 -11.48 -13.36
C ASP A 365 42.41 -12.86 -13.70
N GLU A 366 41.65 -13.80 -14.28
CA GLU A 366 42.19 -15.07 -14.80
C GLU A 366 42.97 -14.88 -16.12
N GLN A 367 42.71 -13.79 -16.85
CA GLN A 367 43.41 -13.47 -18.10
C GLN A 367 44.76 -12.74 -17.88
N ALA A 368 45.04 -12.29 -16.65
CA ALA A 368 46.20 -11.45 -16.33
C ALA A 368 47.44 -12.22 -15.84
N GLN A 369 47.52 -13.54 -15.99
CA GLN A 369 48.76 -14.31 -15.77
C GLN A 369 49.39 -14.76 -17.09
N PRO A 370 50.23 -13.95 -17.75
CA PRO A 370 51.24 -14.50 -18.63
C PRO A 370 52.33 -15.14 -17.77
N PHE A 371 52.58 -16.42 -18.02
CA PHE A 371 53.72 -17.18 -17.54
C PHE A 371 55.00 -16.34 -17.54
N ALA A 372 55.50 -15.98 -16.36
CA ALA A 372 56.90 -15.65 -16.17
C ALA A 372 57.65 -16.95 -15.87
N GLU A 373 58.00 -17.70 -16.90
CA GLU A 373 59.14 -18.63 -16.80
C GLU A 373 60.41 -17.78 -16.63
N ALA A 374 61.07 -17.92 -15.48
CA ALA A 374 62.42 -17.43 -15.30
C ALA A 374 63.34 -18.62 -14.98
N ALA A 375 64.27 -18.78 -15.94
CA ALA A 375 65.48 -19.59 -15.99
C ALA A 375 66.28 -19.74 -14.68
#